data_AF-A0A6C0LV16-F1
#
_entry.id   AF-A0A6C0LV16-F1
#
_cell.length_a   1.000
_cell.length_b   1.000
_cell.length_c   1.000
_cell.angle_alpha   90.00
_cell.angle_beta   90.00
_cell.angle_gamma   90.00
#
_symmetry.space_group_name_H-M   'P 1'
#
loop_
_entity.id
_entity.type
_entity.pdbx_description
1 polymer ?
#
loop_
_entity_poly.entity_id
_entity_poly.type
_entity_poly.pdbx_seq_one_letter_code
_entity_poly.pdbx_strand_id
1 'polypeptide(L)'
;MSTSTEVEKNTSTSQIPSEGLRCLGSVKWFNTKSGYGFITLLDGELAATDIFAHHSVISVKNEQYKYLIQGEYVSVMVQPSDATNYKWQATHVTGVCDGPLMCETRNTIKNQRVEYSQTKESTGGDYAQPKE
;
A
#
# COMPACT_ATOMS: atom_id res chain seq x y z
N MET A 1 -34.93 29.51 -36.11
CA MET A 1 -35.23 28.22 -35.45
C MET A 1 -33.91 27.60 -35.10
N SER A 2 -33.52 27.72 -33.83
CA SER A 2 -32.24 27.26 -33.30
C SER A 2 -32.33 25.78 -32.96
N THR A 3 -31.43 24.95 -33.50
CA THR A 3 -31.12 23.65 -32.92
C THR A 3 -29.60 23.51 -32.92
N SER A 4 -29.01 23.80 -31.77
CA SER A 4 -27.61 23.49 -31.48
C SER A 4 -27.55 22.05 -30.99
N THR A 5 -26.75 21.24 -31.67
CA THR A 5 -26.40 19.87 -31.28
C THR A 5 -25.60 19.92 -29.98
N GLU A 6 -26.11 19.29 -28.92
CA GLU A 6 -25.35 19.08 -27.68
C GLU A 6 -24.58 17.77 -27.74
N VAL A 7 -23.32 17.89 -27.34
CA VAL A 7 -22.22 16.92 -27.40
C VAL A 7 -22.37 15.83 -26.34
N GLU A 8 -21.97 14.62 -26.73
CA GLU A 8 -21.99 13.35 -26.00
C GLU A 8 -21.46 13.43 -24.55
N LYS A 9 -22.21 12.84 -23.61
CA LYS A 9 -21.69 12.37 -22.31
C LYS A 9 -21.58 10.85 -22.33
N ASN A 10 -20.53 10.34 -22.95
CA ASN A 10 -20.09 8.95 -22.81
C ASN A 10 -19.23 8.82 -21.55
N THR A 11 -19.87 8.83 -20.38
CA THR A 11 -19.20 8.43 -19.13
C THR A 11 -18.89 6.95 -19.22
N SER A 12 -17.73 6.62 -19.77
CA SER A 12 -17.18 5.27 -19.88
C SER A 12 -16.93 4.73 -18.47
N THR A 13 -17.94 4.10 -17.89
CA THR A 13 -17.76 3.18 -16.77
C THR A 13 -17.20 1.90 -17.38
N SER A 14 -15.92 1.93 -17.72
CA SER A 14 -15.20 0.76 -18.21
C SER A 14 -15.07 -0.23 -17.07
N GLN A 15 -15.45 -1.47 -17.37
CA GLN A 15 -15.61 -2.58 -16.46
C GLN A 15 -14.31 -2.83 -15.68
N ILE A 16 -14.34 -2.63 -14.37
CA ILE A 16 -13.24 -3.02 -13.50
C ILE A 16 -13.19 -4.55 -13.48
N PRO A 17 -12.07 -5.18 -13.86
CA PRO A 17 -11.92 -6.63 -13.77
C PRO A 17 -12.19 -7.10 -12.33
N SER A 18 -12.75 -8.29 -12.13
CA SER A 18 -13.00 -8.82 -10.77
C SER A 18 -11.73 -8.93 -9.91
N GLU A 19 -10.57 -8.88 -10.55
CA GLU A 19 -9.24 -8.88 -9.92
C GLU A 19 -8.82 -7.50 -9.35
N GLY A 20 -9.57 -6.42 -9.64
CA GLY A 20 -9.27 -5.06 -9.21
C GLY A 20 -8.22 -4.34 -10.07
N LEU A 21 -8.07 -3.02 -9.87
CA LEU A 21 -7.01 -2.21 -10.51
C LEU A 21 -5.82 -2.05 -9.58
N ARG A 22 -4.61 -2.36 -10.07
CA ARG A 22 -3.37 -2.04 -9.35
C ARG A 22 -2.99 -0.59 -9.60
N CYS A 23 -2.82 0.17 -8.52
CA CYS A 23 -2.47 1.60 -8.54
C CYS A 23 -1.41 1.91 -7.47
N LEU A 24 -0.68 3.00 -7.66
CA LEU A 24 0.13 3.62 -6.63
C LEU A 24 -0.73 4.58 -5.80
N GLY A 25 -0.44 4.64 -4.50
CA GLY A 25 -1.13 5.50 -3.57
C GLY A 25 -0.19 6.14 -2.55
N SER A 26 -0.64 7.24 -1.95
CA SER A 26 -0.04 7.82 -0.75
C SER A 26 -1.01 7.70 0.40
N VAL A 27 -0.52 7.25 1.55
CA VAL A 27 -1.34 7.11 2.76
C VAL A 27 -1.72 8.49 3.27
N LYS A 28 -3.02 8.84 3.18
CA LYS A 28 -3.53 10.12 3.64
C LYS A 28 -3.54 10.20 5.16
N TRP A 29 -4.06 9.15 5.79
CA TRP A 29 -4.02 8.93 7.23
C TRP A 29 -4.38 7.47 7.55
N PHE A 30 -3.90 6.99 8.71
CA PHE A 30 -4.24 5.67 9.21
C PHE A 30 -4.34 5.72 10.73
N ASN A 31 -5.47 5.26 11.27
CA ASN A 31 -5.64 5.10 12.71
C ASN A 31 -5.24 3.69 13.10
N THR A 32 -4.09 3.57 13.78
CA THR A 32 -3.56 2.29 14.23
C THR A 32 -4.52 1.59 15.20
N LYS A 33 -5.05 2.32 16.18
CA LYS A 33 -5.94 1.77 17.21
C LYS A 33 -7.20 1.13 16.62
N SER A 34 -7.82 1.76 15.64
CA SER A 34 -9.02 1.23 14.99
C SER A 34 -8.74 0.38 13.76
N GLY A 35 -7.49 0.35 13.27
CA GLY A 35 -7.05 -0.50 12.17
C GLY A 35 -7.58 -0.10 10.80
N TYR A 36 -7.92 1.17 10.58
CA TYR A 36 -8.37 1.65 9.28
C TYR A 36 -7.83 3.03 8.94
N GLY A 37 -7.84 3.34 7.65
CA GLY A 37 -7.35 4.59 7.11
C GLY A 37 -7.83 4.85 5.70
N PHE A 38 -7.28 5.90 5.09
CA PHE A 38 -7.52 6.26 3.70
C PHE A 38 -6.20 6.45 2.97
N ILE A 39 -6.20 6.02 1.70
CA ILE A 39 -5.08 6.15 0.78
C ILE A 39 -5.57 7.00 -0.40
N THR A 40 -4.81 8.01 -0.77
CA THR A 40 -5.09 8.82 -1.96
C THR A 40 -4.34 8.19 -3.14
N LEU A 41 -5.05 7.84 -4.20
CA LEU A 41 -4.45 7.28 -5.41
C LEU A 41 -3.65 8.34 -6.17
N LEU A 42 -2.51 7.93 -6.72
CA LEU A 42 -1.57 8.81 -7.40
C LEU A 42 -1.55 8.61 -8.91
N ASP A 43 -2.01 7.47 -9.41
CA ASP A 43 -2.02 7.12 -10.82
C ASP A 43 -3.32 6.41 -11.25
N GLY A 44 -3.44 6.18 -12.55
CA GLY A 44 -4.59 5.52 -13.18
C GLY A 44 -5.83 6.43 -13.31
N GLU A 45 -6.94 5.81 -13.71
CA GLU A 45 -8.23 6.51 -13.93
C GLU A 45 -8.84 7.06 -12.64
N LEU A 46 -8.41 6.54 -11.49
CA LEU A 46 -8.89 6.91 -10.16
C LEU A 46 -7.90 7.84 -9.43
N ALA A 47 -6.92 8.44 -10.11
CA ALA A 47 -5.98 9.37 -9.52
C ALA A 47 -6.70 10.50 -8.72
N ALA A 48 -6.09 10.93 -7.62
CA ALA A 48 -6.65 11.88 -6.65
C ALA A 48 -7.93 11.42 -5.92
N THR A 49 -8.33 10.15 -6.07
CA THR A 49 -9.45 9.57 -5.32
C THR A 49 -8.96 8.99 -3.99
N ASP A 50 -9.70 9.27 -2.92
CA ASP A 50 -9.49 8.64 -1.62
C ASP A 50 -10.20 7.28 -1.56
N ILE A 51 -9.47 6.24 -1.21
CA ILE A 51 -9.99 4.88 -1.04
C ILE A 51 -9.87 4.43 0.41
N PHE A 52 -10.83 3.61 0.85
CA PHE A 52 -10.80 3.02 2.18
C PHE A 52 -9.77 1.90 2.28
N ALA A 53 -9.02 1.85 3.37
CA ALA A 53 -8.05 0.78 3.64
C ALA A 53 -8.22 0.24 5.06
N HIS A 54 -8.38 -1.08 5.18
CA HIS A 54 -8.46 -1.78 6.47
C HIS A 54 -7.19 -2.58 6.74
N HIS A 55 -6.83 -2.77 8.01
CA HIS A 55 -5.60 -3.50 8.37
C HIS A 55 -5.59 -4.95 7.86
N SER A 56 -6.76 -5.56 7.65
CA SER A 56 -6.87 -6.95 7.15
C SER A 56 -6.31 -7.13 5.75
N VAL A 57 -6.38 -6.09 4.91
CA VAL A 57 -5.90 -6.12 3.52
C VAL A 57 -4.43 -5.75 3.37
N ILE A 58 -3.78 -5.32 4.47
CA ILE A 58 -2.35 -5.02 4.49
C ILE A 58 -1.57 -6.34 4.45
N SER A 59 -0.74 -6.49 3.43
CA SER A 59 0.11 -7.66 3.22
C SER A 59 1.50 -7.39 3.77
N VAL A 60 1.93 -8.25 4.70
CA VAL A 60 3.25 -8.21 5.34
C VAL A 60 3.84 -9.61 5.28
N LYS A 61 5.17 -9.72 5.21
CA LYS A 61 5.86 -11.01 5.07
C LYS A 61 5.85 -11.84 6.36
N ASN A 62 5.92 -11.15 7.50
CA ASN A 62 5.96 -11.77 8.82
C ASN A 62 4.70 -11.40 9.61
N GLU A 63 4.28 -12.26 10.53
CA GLU A 63 3.18 -11.95 11.42
C GLU A 63 3.60 -10.83 12.39
N GLN A 64 2.95 -9.68 12.26
CA GLN A 64 3.23 -8.49 13.07
C GLN A 64 2.03 -7.55 13.05
N TYR A 65 2.08 -6.54 13.92
CA TYR A 65 1.07 -5.49 13.94
C TYR A 65 1.10 -4.64 12.66
N LYS A 66 -0.02 -4.60 11.94
CA LYS A 66 -0.16 -3.96 10.63
C LYS A 66 -0.63 -2.51 10.78
N TYR A 67 0.15 -1.58 10.25
CA TYR A 67 -0.20 -0.17 10.19
C TYR A 67 0.47 0.50 8.99
N LEU A 68 -0.07 1.65 8.61
CA LEU A 68 0.49 2.49 7.55
C LEU A 68 0.95 3.82 8.15
N ILE A 69 2.02 4.40 7.60
CA ILE A 69 2.52 5.71 8.01
C ILE A 69 1.93 6.77 7.07
N GLN A 70 1.48 7.90 7.62
CA GLN A 70 1.04 9.02 6.80
C GLN A 70 2.15 9.48 5.84
N GLY A 71 1.78 9.68 4.57
CA GLY A 71 2.70 10.03 3.49
C GLY A 71 3.49 8.87 2.90
N GLU A 72 3.37 7.66 3.46
CA GLU A 72 4.00 6.46 2.89
C GLU A 72 3.43 6.17 1.50
N TYR A 73 4.32 5.87 0.55
CA TYR A 73 3.92 5.40 -0.77
C TYR A 73 3.69 3.90 -0.73
N VAL A 74 2.57 3.47 -1.32
CA VAL A 74 2.11 2.08 -1.28
C VAL A 74 1.58 1.65 -2.64
N SER A 75 1.65 0.35 -2.91
CA SER A 75 0.98 -0.29 -4.03
C SER A 75 -0.33 -0.89 -3.54
N VAL A 76 -1.43 -0.58 -4.21
CA VAL A 76 -2.78 -1.02 -3.80
C VAL A 76 -3.51 -1.68 -4.95
N MET A 77 -4.35 -2.67 -4.61
CA MET A 77 -5.39 -3.17 -5.51
C MET A 77 -6.74 -2.57 -5.11
N VAL A 78 -7.41 -1.93 -6.06
CA VAL A 78 -8.63 -1.16 -5.85
C VAL A 78 -9.83 -1.93 -6.41
N GLN A 79 -10.89 -2.01 -5.62
CA GLN A 79 -12.17 -2.55 -6.03
C GLN A 79 -13.33 -1.64 -5.58
N PRO A 80 -14.50 -1.73 -6.23
CA PRO A 80 -15.72 -1.16 -5.71
C PRO A 80 -15.97 -1.66 -4.28
N SER A 81 -16.45 -0.79 -3.41
CA SER A 81 -16.87 -1.19 -2.07
C SER A 81 -18.38 -1.42 -2.02
N ASP A 82 -18.78 -2.38 -1.19
CA ASP A 82 -20.18 -2.61 -0.84
C ASP A 82 -20.68 -1.68 0.28
N ALA A 83 -19.77 -0.88 0.87
CA ALA A 83 -20.10 0.01 1.96
C ALA A 83 -20.81 1.29 1.47
N THR A 84 -21.79 1.77 2.22
CA THR A 84 -22.53 3.01 1.91
C THR A 84 -21.66 4.27 1.93
N ASN A 85 -20.56 4.25 2.68
CA ASN A 85 -19.80 5.47 3.01
C ASN A 85 -18.68 5.79 2.02
N TYR A 86 -18.19 4.81 1.27
CA TYR A 86 -17.06 4.99 0.37
C TYR A 86 -17.25 4.12 -0.88
N LYS A 87 -17.00 4.70 -2.05
CA LYS A 87 -17.20 4.01 -3.34
C LYS A 87 -16.12 2.97 -3.63
N TRP A 88 -14.90 3.20 -3.12
CA TRP A 88 -13.71 2.43 -3.45
C TRP A 88 -13.00 1.94 -2.19
N GLN A 89 -12.50 0.71 -2.24
CA GLN A 89 -11.72 0.11 -1.17
C GLN A 89 -10.47 -0.59 -1.69
N ALA A 90 -9.44 -0.63 -0.86
CA ALA A 90 -8.26 -1.44 -1.09
C ALA A 90 -8.54 -2.91 -0.71
N THR A 91 -8.17 -3.84 -1.58
CA THR A 91 -8.23 -5.30 -1.31
C THR A 91 -6.88 -5.91 -0.99
N HIS A 92 -5.81 -5.25 -1.44
CA HIS A 92 -4.44 -5.62 -1.15
C HIS A 92 -3.60 -4.35 -1.02
N VAL A 93 -2.78 -4.27 0.02
CA VAL A 93 -1.85 -3.15 0.24
C VAL A 93 -0.46 -3.71 0.49
N THR A 94 0.50 -3.32 -0.32
CA THR A 94 1.93 -3.65 -0.22
C THR A 94 2.78 -2.38 -0.30
N GLY A 95 4.08 -2.50 -0.01
CA GLY A 95 5.02 -1.44 -0.36
C GLY A 95 5.13 -1.28 -1.88
N VAL A 96 5.65 -0.13 -2.31
CA VAL A 96 5.91 0.11 -3.74
C VAL A 96 6.79 -1.01 -4.32
N CYS A 97 6.47 -1.46 -5.53
CA CYS A 97 7.16 -2.59 -6.19
C CYS A 97 7.13 -3.90 -5.37
N ASP A 98 6.06 -4.16 -4.62
CA ASP A 98 5.91 -5.31 -3.72
C ASP A 98 7.03 -5.39 -2.65
N GLY A 99 7.59 -4.24 -2.31
CA GLY A 99 8.57 -4.06 -1.25
C GLY A 99 7.95 -4.12 0.15
N PRO A 100 8.80 -4.13 1.19
CA PRO A 100 8.34 -4.09 2.57
C PRO A 100 7.68 -2.75 2.89
N LEU A 101 6.62 -2.80 3.69
CA LEU A 101 6.00 -1.62 4.28
C LEU A 101 6.86 -1.08 5.43
N MET A 102 6.71 0.20 5.75
CA MET A 102 7.43 0.83 6.85
C MET A 102 7.17 0.13 8.18
N CYS A 103 5.97 -0.43 8.38
CA CYS A 103 5.66 -1.21 9.58
C CYS A 103 6.51 -2.49 9.73
N GLU A 104 7.05 -3.05 8.65
CA GLU A 104 7.96 -4.23 8.66
C GLU A 104 9.39 -3.87 9.07
N THR A 105 9.81 -2.61 8.88
CA THR A 105 11.19 -2.15 9.09
C THR A 105 11.72 -2.50 10.49
N ARG A 106 10.90 -2.34 11.53
CA ARG A 106 11.33 -2.59 12.92
C ARG A 106 11.69 -4.07 13.16
N ASN A 107 10.89 -4.98 12.62
CA ASN A 107 11.15 -6.41 12.78
C ASN A 107 12.33 -6.84 11.91
N THR A 108 12.42 -6.32 10.68
CA THR A 108 13.55 -6.58 9.76
C THR A 108 14.90 -6.19 10.38
N ILE A 109 15.00 -4.99 10.98
CA ILE A 109 16.24 -4.53 11.64
C ILE A 109 16.60 -5.43 12.82
N LYS A 110 15.61 -5.86 13.62
CA LYS A 110 15.86 -6.76 14.76
C LYS A 110 16.40 -8.10 14.28
N ASN A 111 15.75 -8.71 13.28
CA ASN A 111 16.16 -10.00 12.74
C ASN A 111 17.56 -9.92 12.11
N GLN A 112 17.85 -8.86 11.36
CA GLN A 112 19.16 -8.64 10.77
C GLN A 112 20.29 -8.55 11.82
N ARG A 113 20.03 -7.90 12.97
CA ARG A 113 21.01 -7.82 14.06
C ARG A 113 21.28 -9.17 14.71
N VAL A 114 20.24 -9.98 14.91
CA VAL A 114 20.36 -11.33 15.49
C VAL A 114 21.15 -12.24 14.55
N GLU A 115 20.83 -12.21 13.26
CA GLU A 115 21.53 -12.99 12.24
C GLU A 115 23.01 -12.61 12.13
N TYR A 116 23.32 -11.30 12.19
CA TYR A 116 24.70 -10.83 12.25
C TYR A 116 25.46 -11.34 13.48
N SER A 117 24.82 -11.36 14.66
CA SER A 117 25.45 -11.91 15.86
C SER A 117 25.71 -13.41 15.76
N GLN A 118 24.78 -14.19 15.21
CA GLN A 118 24.92 -15.66 15.10
C GLN A 118 25.98 -16.07 14.06
N THR A 119 26.07 -15.35 12.94
CA THR A 119 27.09 -15.60 11.91
C THR A 119 28.49 -15.23 12.40
N LYS A 120 28.62 -14.17 13.21
CA LYS A 120 29.90 -13.78 13.83
C LYS A 120 30.39 -14.75 14.91
N GLU A 121 29.48 -15.41 15.63
CA GLU A 121 29.84 -16.43 16.61
C GLU A 121 30.21 -17.78 15.97
N SER A 122 29.66 -18.09 14.79
CA SER A 122 29.95 -19.34 14.06
C SER A 122 31.17 -19.26 13.14
N THR A 123 31.54 -18.07 12.67
CA THR A 123 32.80 -17.83 11.96
C THR A 123 33.81 -17.21 12.93
N GLY A 124 34.57 -18.07 13.62
CA GLY A 124 35.65 -17.65 14.50
C GLY A 124 36.53 -16.59 13.82
N GLY A 125 36.73 -15.48 14.53
CA GLY A 125 37.22 -14.21 14.01
C GLY A 125 38.40 -14.30 13.05
N ASP A 126 38.20 -13.79 11.84
CA ASP A 126 39.15 -12.92 11.19
C ASP A 126 38.42 -12.12 10.10
N TYR A 127 39.01 -11.03 9.64
CA TYR A 127 38.60 -10.14 8.54
C TYR A 127 37.89 -8.82 8.89
N ALA A 128 38.49 -7.79 8.29
CA ALA A 128 38.50 -6.38 8.64
C ALA A 128 37.23 -5.61 8.26
N GLN A 129 37.03 -4.47 8.93
CA GLN A 129 35.99 -3.50 8.62
C GLN A 129 36.09 -3.00 7.17
N PRO A 130 34.96 -2.86 6.44
CA PRO A 130 34.97 -2.18 5.16
C PRO A 130 35.31 -0.70 5.40
N LYS A 131 36.33 -0.21 4.69
CA LYS A 131 36.67 1.21 4.68
C LYS A 131 35.68 1.97 3.79
N GLU A 132 35.27 3.14 4.27
CA GLU A 132 34.37 4.10 3.62
C GLU A 132 34.82 4.50 2.21
#